data_AF-A0A0V0QKX1-F1
#
_entry.id   AF-A0A0V0QKX1-F1
#
_cell.length_a   1.000
_cell.length_b   1.000
_cell.length_c   1.000
_cell.angle_alpha   90.00
_cell.angle_beta   90.00
_cell.angle_gamma   90.00
#
_symmetry.space_group_name_H-M   'P 1'
#
loop_
_entity.id
_entity.type
_entity.pdbx_description
1 polymer ?
#
loop_
_entity_poly.entity_id
_entity_poly.type
_entity_poly.pdbx_seq_one_letter_code
_entity_poly.pdbx_strand_id
1 'polypeptide(L)'
;MDVEEDEPIIKNFDKIQKEMEKIEKQKYTLEQLKNILEDQNIVPLSDDNKDELIFQIAQCKVNNIIPRCYMCGGGVLQFVNKKQRYECQGFDMDGEQIECKCYFMEDEIKKREWVEL
;
A
#
# COMPACT_ATOMS: atom_id res chain seq x y z
N MET A 1 -10.63 -16.14 -26.91
CA MET A 1 -10.88 -16.04 -25.46
C MET A 1 -10.09 -14.84 -25.01
N ASP A 2 -10.75 -13.69 -24.93
CA ASP A 2 -10.16 -12.48 -24.40
C ASP A 2 -9.77 -12.75 -22.94
N VAL A 3 -8.47 -12.83 -22.70
CA VAL A 3 -7.93 -12.84 -21.34
C VAL A 3 -8.08 -11.39 -20.88
N GLU A 4 -9.26 -11.04 -20.39
CA GLU A 4 -9.44 -9.78 -19.66
C GLU A 4 -8.54 -9.84 -18.43
N GLU A 5 -7.38 -9.19 -18.54
CA GLU A 5 -6.33 -9.18 -17.53
C GLU A 5 -6.91 -8.73 -16.18
N ASP A 6 -6.70 -9.55 -15.15
CA ASP A 6 -7.14 -9.31 -13.78
C ASP A 6 -6.28 -8.22 -13.13
N GLU A 7 -6.39 -6.98 -13.60
CA GLU A 7 -5.56 -5.90 -13.08
C GLU A 7 -5.96 -5.50 -11.65
N PRO A 8 -4.98 -5.30 -10.75
CA PRO A 8 -5.24 -4.75 -9.43
C PRO A 8 -5.77 -3.31 -9.55
N ILE A 9 -6.73 -2.96 -8.69
CA ILE A 9 -7.33 -1.62 -8.66
C ILE A 9 -6.96 -0.86 -7.38
N ILE A 10 -6.78 0.45 -7.53
CA ILE A 10 -6.62 1.35 -6.39
C ILE A 10 -8.01 1.78 -5.91
N LYS A 11 -8.48 1.24 -4.77
CA LYS A 11 -9.74 1.67 -4.16
C LYS A 11 -9.66 3.14 -3.69
N ASN A 12 -10.76 3.89 -3.85
CA ASN A 12 -10.89 5.29 -3.42
C ASN A 12 -9.87 6.26 -4.06
N PHE A 13 -9.49 6.03 -5.33
CA PHE A 13 -8.47 6.83 -6.03
C PHE A 13 -8.67 8.36 -5.90
N ASP A 14 -9.88 8.87 -6.12
CA ASP A 14 -10.17 10.32 -5.98
C ASP A 14 -9.88 10.88 -4.57
N LYS A 15 -10.12 10.07 -3.53
CA LYS A 15 -9.85 10.46 -2.14
C LYS A 15 -8.35 10.40 -1.86
N ILE A 16 -7.66 9.39 -2.39
CA ILE A 16 -6.20 9.27 -2.28
C ILE A 16 -5.55 10.48 -2.94
N GLN A 17 -5.93 10.83 -4.16
CA GLN A 17 -5.38 11.99 -4.87
C GLN A 17 -5.57 13.29 -4.08
N LYS A 18 -6.76 13.52 -3.51
CA LYS A 18 -7.00 14.67 -2.62
C LYS A 18 -6.13 14.66 -1.36
N GLU A 19 -5.85 13.49 -0.80
CA GLU A 19 -5.00 13.36 0.38
C GLU A 19 -3.52 13.58 0.01
N MET A 20 -3.06 13.11 -1.15
CA MET A 20 -1.73 13.40 -1.67
C MET A 20 -1.51 14.92 -1.80
N GLU A 21 -2.46 15.64 -2.41
CA GLU A 21 -2.38 17.11 -2.53
C GLU A 21 -2.30 17.82 -1.16
N LYS A 22 -2.95 17.28 -0.12
CA LYS A 22 -2.83 17.83 1.24
C LYS A 22 -1.44 17.60 1.82
N ILE A 23 -0.89 16.40 1.67
CA ILE A 23 0.44 16.04 2.16
C ILE A 23 1.51 16.85 1.43
N GLU A 24 1.40 17.02 0.11
CA GLU A 24 2.32 17.84 -0.68
C GLU A 24 2.38 19.29 -0.18
N LYS A 25 1.24 19.86 0.21
CA LYS A 25 1.17 21.23 0.77
C LYS A 25 1.90 21.38 2.11
N GLN A 26 2.07 20.30 2.87
CA GLN A 26 2.85 20.32 4.11
C GLN A 26 4.36 20.42 3.85
N LYS A 27 4.80 20.15 2.61
CA LYS A 27 6.21 20.24 2.19
C LYS A 27 7.16 19.40 3.05
N TYR A 28 6.70 18.23 3.52
CA TYR A 28 7.57 17.29 4.24
C TYR A 28 8.81 16.94 3.42
N THR A 29 9.94 16.74 4.09
CA THR A 29 11.14 16.15 3.49
C THR A 29 10.94 14.65 3.29
N LEU A 30 11.81 14.04 2.48
CA LEU A 30 11.78 12.60 2.25
C LEU A 30 11.96 11.82 3.56
N GLU A 31 12.90 12.25 4.41
CA GLU A 31 13.13 11.69 5.74
C GLU A 31 11.89 11.82 6.65
N GLN A 32 11.21 12.97 6.64
CA GLN A 32 9.98 13.15 7.42
C GLN A 32 8.85 12.21 6.97
N LEU A 33 8.72 11.97 5.65
CA LEU A 33 7.72 11.04 5.13
C LEU A 33 8.01 9.59 5.55
N LYS A 34 9.29 9.19 5.55
CA LYS A 34 9.70 7.89 6.09
C LYS A 34 9.36 7.76 7.57
N ASN A 35 9.70 8.77 8.37
CA ASN A 35 9.40 8.77 9.80
C ASN A 35 7.89 8.65 10.07
N ILE A 36 7.05 9.36 9.29
CA ILE A 36 5.57 9.23 9.39
C ILE A 36 5.12 7.79 9.15
N LEU A 37 5.71 7.07 8.18
CA LEU A 37 5.40 5.67 7.92
C LEU A 37 5.92 4.76 9.03
N GLU A 38 7.12 5.00 9.54
CA GLU A 38 7.74 4.24 10.64
C GLU A 38 6.98 4.37 11.95
N ASP A 39 6.47 5.56 12.28
CA ASP A 39 5.59 5.79 13.43
C ASP A 39 4.29 4.97 13.32
N GLN A 40 3.89 4.66 12.09
CA GLN A 40 2.80 3.74 11.78
C GLN A 40 3.29 2.29 11.62
N ASN A 41 4.51 1.91 11.98
CA ASN A 41 5.05 0.56 11.73
C ASN A 41 4.86 0.09 10.27
N ILE A 42 4.94 1.02 9.31
CA ILE A 42 4.87 0.75 7.88
C ILE A 42 6.28 0.91 7.32
N VAL A 43 6.75 -0.11 6.62
CA VAL A 43 8.02 -0.03 5.88
C VAL A 43 7.79 0.81 4.60
N PRO A 44 8.61 1.85 4.36
CA PRO A 44 8.56 2.67 3.15
C PRO A 44 8.63 1.85 1.86
N LEU A 45 7.86 2.23 0.84
CA LEU A 45 7.92 1.61 -0.49
C LEU A 45 9.20 1.94 -1.26
N SER A 46 9.77 3.11 -1.00
CA SER A 46 10.97 3.59 -1.67
C SER A 46 11.87 4.35 -0.71
N ASP A 47 13.17 4.28 -0.97
CA ASP A 47 14.16 5.00 -0.21
C ASP A 47 14.47 6.40 -0.73
N ASP A 48 14.09 6.72 -1.96
CA ASP A 48 14.49 7.94 -2.67
C ASP A 48 13.35 8.58 -3.49
N ASN A 49 12.21 7.91 -3.64
CA ASN A 49 11.05 8.43 -4.36
C ASN A 49 10.01 9.02 -3.40
N LYS A 50 9.99 10.35 -3.33
CA LYS A 50 9.05 11.10 -2.49
C LYS A 50 7.59 10.86 -2.86
N ASP A 51 7.27 10.77 -4.14
CA ASP A 51 5.89 10.67 -4.62
C ASP A 51 5.28 9.31 -4.26
N GLU A 52 6.09 8.25 -4.29
CA GLU A 52 5.69 6.91 -3.81
C GLU A 52 5.39 6.91 -2.32
N LEU A 53 6.19 7.60 -1.50
CA LEU A 53 5.92 7.74 -0.06
C LEU A 53 4.65 8.52 0.22
N ILE A 54 4.42 9.63 -0.51
CA ILE A 54 3.19 10.42 -0.39
C ILE A 54 1.98 9.57 -0.78
N PHE A 55 2.07 8.84 -1.90
CA PHE A 55 1.01 7.93 -2.34
C PHE A 55 0.73 6.86 -1.28
N GLN A 56 1.77 6.25 -0.70
CA GLN A 56 1.64 5.23 0.34
C GLN A 56 0.93 5.77 1.59
N ILE A 57 1.34 6.94 2.09
CA ILE A 57 0.70 7.61 3.24
C ILE A 57 -0.76 7.93 2.92
N ALA A 58 -1.03 8.54 1.76
CA ALA A 58 -2.39 8.87 1.33
C ALA A 58 -3.28 7.64 1.22
N GLN A 59 -2.76 6.55 0.64
CA GLN A 59 -3.47 5.29 0.53
C GLN A 59 -3.81 4.72 1.91
N CYS A 60 -2.86 4.75 2.86
CA CYS A 60 -3.06 4.27 4.22
C CYS A 60 -4.05 5.13 5.02
N LYS A 61 -4.01 6.46 4.87
CA LYS A 61 -4.97 7.38 5.48
C LYS A 61 -6.41 7.15 4.98
N VAL A 62 -6.57 6.84 3.69
CA VAL A 62 -7.90 6.69 3.07
C VAL A 62 -8.48 5.29 3.24
N ASN A 63 -7.66 4.25 3.08
CA ASN A 63 -8.12 2.86 3.03
C ASN A 63 -7.82 2.07 4.31
N ASN A 64 -7.33 2.74 5.35
CA ASN A 64 -6.65 2.11 6.48
C ASN A 64 -5.38 1.38 6.05
N ILE A 65 -4.58 0.98 7.05
CA ILE A 65 -3.30 0.33 6.86
C ILE A 65 -3.55 -1.14 6.58
N ILE A 66 -3.20 -1.56 5.37
CA ILE A 66 -3.28 -2.95 4.94
C ILE A 66 -1.97 -3.64 5.37
N PRO A 67 -2.04 -4.77 6.10
CA PRO A 67 -0.84 -5.50 6.50
C PRO A 67 -0.08 -6.02 5.28
N ARG A 68 1.24 -6.20 5.42
CA ARG A 68 2.03 -6.94 4.43
C ARG A 68 1.56 -8.39 4.33
N CYS A 69 1.84 -9.03 3.21
CA CYS A 69 1.58 -10.44 3.02
C CYS A 69 2.29 -11.27 4.11
N TYR A 70 1.54 -11.95 4.97
CA TYR A 70 2.11 -12.74 6.06
C TYR A 70 2.84 -14.00 5.58
N MET A 71 2.67 -14.39 4.31
CA MET A 71 3.30 -15.57 3.73
C MET A 71 4.73 -15.28 3.24
N CYS A 72 4.98 -14.11 2.66
CA CYS A 72 6.32 -13.70 2.24
C CYS A 72 6.96 -12.64 3.13
N GLY A 73 6.20 -12.04 4.05
CA GLY A 73 6.66 -10.97 4.95
C GLY A 73 6.81 -9.59 4.30
N GLY A 74 7.10 -9.54 2.99
CA GLY A 74 7.46 -8.31 2.29
C GLY A 74 6.38 -7.69 1.41
N GLY A 75 5.59 -8.52 0.73
CA GLY A 75 4.76 -8.07 -0.38
C GLY A 75 3.59 -7.19 0.05
N VAL A 76 3.36 -6.13 -0.73
CA VAL A 76 2.16 -5.29 -0.61
C VAL A 76 0.97 -6.03 -1.21
N LEU A 77 -0.15 -5.97 -0.51
CA LEU A 77 -1.41 -6.56 -0.93
C LEU A 77 -2.22 -5.55 -1.73
N GLN A 78 -2.56 -5.91 -2.97
CA GLN A 78 -3.39 -5.09 -3.84
C GLN A 78 -4.74 -5.76 -4.09
N PHE A 79 -5.82 -4.98 -4.09
CA PHE A 79 -7.15 -5.53 -4.30
C PHE A 79 -7.44 -5.76 -5.78
N VAL A 80 -7.84 -6.97 -6.14
CA VAL A 80 -8.25 -7.35 -7.49
C VAL A 80 -9.78 -7.42 -7.53
N ASN A 81 -10.40 -6.46 -8.23
CA ASN A 81 -11.86 -6.29 -8.21
C ASN A 81 -12.61 -7.49 -8.77
N LYS A 82 -12.15 -8.05 -9.89
CA LYS A 82 -12.82 -9.17 -10.56
C LYS A 82 -12.92 -10.40 -9.65
N LYS A 83 -11.90 -10.60 -8.82
CA LYS A 83 -11.77 -11.74 -7.90
C LYS A 83 -12.20 -11.43 -6.47
N GLN A 84 -12.53 -10.17 -6.17
CA GLN A 84 -12.92 -9.68 -4.83
C GLN A 84 -11.93 -10.09 -3.73
N ARG A 85 -10.62 -10.06 -4.03
CA ARG A 85 -9.56 -10.51 -3.12
C ARG A 85 -8.31 -9.65 -3.24
N TYR A 86 -7.52 -9.65 -2.18
CA TYR A 86 -6.18 -9.06 -2.16
C TYR A 86 -5.15 -10.06 -2.67
N GLU A 87 -4.30 -9.65 -3.60
CA GLU A 87 -3.20 -10.45 -4.14
C GLU A 87 -1.85 -9.83 -3.76
N CYS A 88 -0.91 -10.69 -3.35
CA CYS A 88 0.46 -10.28 -3.05
C CYS A 88 1.22 -9.98 -4.35
N GLN A 89 1.92 -8.85 -4.40
CA GLN A 89 2.74 -8.47 -5.56
C GLN A 89 4.14 -9.12 -5.58
N GLY A 90 4.46 -9.93 -4.57
CA GLY A 90 5.67 -10.75 -4.60
C GLY A 90 6.96 -10.01 -4.27
N PHE A 91 7.14 -9.64 -3.00
CA PHE A 91 8.42 -9.15 -2.48
C PHE A 91 8.74 -9.84 -1.16
N ASP A 92 10.01 -10.14 -0.90
CA ASP A 92 10.47 -10.64 0.39
C ASP A 92 10.77 -9.49 1.39
N MET A 93 11.25 -9.85 2.59
CA MET A 93 11.54 -8.86 3.64
C MET A 93 12.69 -7.92 3.29
N ASP A 94 13.58 -8.34 2.39
CA ASP A 94 14.73 -7.57 1.92
C ASP A 94 14.37 -6.69 0.70
N GLY A 95 13.11 -6.78 0.24
CA GLY A 95 12.60 -6.01 -0.90
C GLY A 95 12.92 -6.63 -2.26
N GLU A 96 13.43 -7.86 -2.30
CA GLU A 96 13.67 -8.57 -3.55
C GLU A 96 12.36 -9.11 -4.11
N GLN A 97 12.19 -8.99 -5.43
CA GLN A 97 11.00 -9.51 -6.10
C GLN A 97 11.02 -11.04 -6.06
N ILE A 98 9.96 -11.64 -5.52
CA ILE A 98 9.77 -13.08 -5.43
C ILE A 98 8.43 -13.51 -6.00
N GLU A 99 8.29 -14.77 -6.37
CA GLU A 99 7.02 -15.31 -6.83
C GLU A 99 6.11 -15.67 -5.65
N CYS A 100 5.39 -14.68 -5.08
CA CYS A 100 4.39 -14.93 -4.04
C CYS A 100 2.98 -14.98 -4.63
N LYS A 101 2.42 -16.19 -4.81
CA LYS A 101 1.06 -16.40 -5.36
C LYS A 101 -0.06 -16.38 -4.31
N CYS A 102 0.20 -15.77 -3.16
CA CYS A 102 -0.76 -15.74 -2.07
C CYS A 102 -1.87 -14.71 -2.34
N TYR A 103 -3.09 -15.06 -1.94
CA TYR A 103 -4.25 -14.17 -1.98
C TYR A 103 -5.02 -14.30 -0.67
N PHE A 104 -5.76 -13.24 -0.34
CA PHE A 104 -6.57 -13.14 0.86
C PHE A 104 -7.91 -12.51 0.51
N MET A 105 -9.00 -13.05 1.05
CA MET A 105 -10.31 -12.45 0.90
C MET A 105 -10.37 -11.12 1.68
N GLU A 106 -11.27 -10.21 1.29
CA GLU A 106 -11.33 -8.87 1.91
C GLU A 106 -11.64 -8.92 3.42
N ASP A 107 -12.42 -9.90 3.86
CA ASP A 107 -12.77 -10.14 5.27
C ASP A 107 -11.64 -10.80 6.08
N GLU A 108 -10.67 -11.43 5.42
CA GLU A 108 -9.47 -11.99 6.06
C GLU A 108 -8.43 -10.90 6.38
N ILE A 109 -8.50 -9.75 5.70
CA ILE A 109 -7.57 -8.64 5.89
C ILE A 109 -7.99 -7.79 7.09
N LYS A 110 -7.24 -7.95 8.18
CA LYS A 110 -7.34 -7.08 9.35
C LYS A 110 -6.64 -5.75 9.10
N LYS A 111 -7.38 -4.80 8.54
CA LYS A 111 -6.91 -3.42 8.33
C LYS A 111 -6.75 -2.73 9.69
N ARG A 112 -5.66 -1.99 9.88
CA ARG A 112 -5.44 -1.15 11.07
C ARG A 112 -5.74 0.30 10.72
N GLU A 113 -6.44 1.01 11.59
CA GLU A 113 -6.73 2.43 11.36
C GLU A 113 -5.45 3.28 11.37
N TRP A 114 -5.45 4.32 10.54
CA TRP A 114 -4.41 5.34 10.59
C TRP A 114 -4.53 6.15 11.89
N VAL A 115 -3.41 6.33 12.60
CA VAL A 115 -3.38 7.16 13.81
C VAL A 115 -2.79 8.52 13.46
N GLU A 116 -3.54 9.60 13.65
CA GLU A 116 -2.98 10.96 13.52
C GLU A 116 -2.01 11.20 14.68
N LEU A 117 -0.78 11.61 14.34
CA LEU A 117 0.34 11.87 15.24
C LEU A 117 0.45 13.36 15.58
#